data_AF-A0A7S1RAA3-F1
#
_entry.id   AF-A0A7S1RAA3-F1
#
_cell.length_a   1.000
_cell.length_b   1.000
_cell.length_c   1.000
_cell.angle_alpha   90.00
_cell.angle_beta   90.00
_cell.angle_gamma   90.00
#
_symmetry.space_group_name_H-M   'P 1'
#
loop_
_entity.id
_entity.type
_entity.pdbx_description
1 polymer ?
#
loop_
_entity_poly.entity_id
_entity_poly.type
_entity_poly.pdbx_seq_one_letter_code
_entity_poly.pdbx_strand_id
1 'polypeptide(L)'
;ATAAFSHYVLPYKWSWATCSVFGSILAATDPVAVVALFNTLGVSPRLTMLISGESLLNDGTAIVLFSLTLQLMLGQTVTAAGFAQFFAQMTVLSVLLGVALAAVALFLVGKCAETKYHSDPMIQVCVTICLSMLCFFIAESEVHTSGVLTVVAAGCVFSHYAWPRFASRETMHI
;
A
#
# COMPACT_ATOMS: atom_id res chain seq x y z
N ALA A 1 8.46 19.46 -2.24
CA ALA A 1 9.45 20.14 -3.10
C ALA A 1 8.91 20.39 -4.51
N THR A 2 8.41 19.36 -5.20
CA THR A 2 7.80 19.42 -6.54
C THR A 2 6.69 20.47 -6.67
N ALA A 3 5.77 20.56 -5.70
CA ALA A 3 4.71 21.57 -5.69
C ALA A 3 5.24 23.02 -5.60
N ALA A 4 6.30 23.25 -4.83
CA ALA A 4 6.93 24.56 -4.74
C ALA A 4 7.68 24.90 -6.03
N PHE A 5 8.41 23.92 -6.58
CA PHE A 5 9.07 24.06 -7.87
C PHE A 5 8.08 24.42 -8.98
N SER A 6 6.94 23.72 -9.07
CA SER A 6 5.93 24.02 -10.08
C SER A 6 5.28 25.39 -9.91
N HIS A 7 5.11 25.88 -8.67
CA HIS A 7 4.58 27.21 -8.42
C HIS A 7 5.56 28.34 -8.75
N TYR A 8 6.85 28.18 -8.42
CA TYR A 8 7.84 29.25 -8.56
C TYR A 8 8.61 29.23 -9.89
N VAL A 9 8.79 28.08 -10.52
CA VAL A 9 9.65 27.92 -11.70
C VAL A 9 8.85 27.79 -12.99
N LEU A 10 7.68 27.13 -12.96
CA LEU A 10 6.92 26.90 -14.19
C LEU A 10 6.07 28.13 -14.57
N PRO A 11 5.99 28.47 -15.87
CA PRO A 11 5.30 29.67 -16.33
C PRO A 11 3.76 29.56 -16.34
N TYR A 12 3.19 28.46 -15.84
CA TYR A 12 1.77 28.14 -15.97
C TYR A 12 0.84 28.92 -15.03
N LYS A 13 1.39 29.65 -14.04
CA LYS A 13 0.64 30.44 -13.05
C LYS A 13 -0.47 29.63 -12.33
N TRP A 14 -0.17 28.36 -12.04
CA TRP A 14 -1.09 27.48 -11.35
C TRP A 14 -1.32 27.89 -9.89
N SER A 15 -2.53 27.63 -9.40
CA SER A 15 -2.86 27.79 -7.98
C SER A 15 -2.03 26.84 -7.11
N TRP A 16 -1.86 27.17 -5.82
CA TRP A 16 -1.21 26.28 -4.86
C TRP A 16 -1.86 24.90 -4.77
N ALA A 17 -3.19 24.82 -4.92
CA ALA A 17 -3.90 23.56 -4.91
C ALA A 17 -3.52 22.70 -6.13
N THR A 18 -3.51 23.27 -7.33
CA THR A 18 -3.12 22.59 -8.57
C THR A 18 -1.66 22.12 -8.51
N CYS A 19 -0.76 22.96 -8.00
CA CYS A 19 0.64 22.58 -7.81
C CYS A 19 0.81 21.46 -6.78
N SER A 20 -0.02 21.42 -5.74
CA SER A 20 -0.01 20.37 -4.72
C SER A 20 -0.54 19.03 -5.24
N VAL A 21 -1.59 19.06 -6.07
CA VAL A 21 -2.08 17.87 -6.81
C VAL A 21 -1.00 17.34 -7.75
N PHE A 22 -0.34 18.22 -8.51
CA PHE A 22 0.77 17.82 -9.37
C PHE A 22 1.93 17.20 -8.57
N GLY A 23 2.26 17.83 -7.43
CA GLY A 23 3.31 17.35 -6.54
C GLY A 23 3.00 15.99 -5.90
N SER A 24 1.75 15.72 -5.54
CA SER A 24 1.32 14.44 -4.95
C SER A 24 1.33 13.31 -5.96
N ILE A 25 0.92 13.56 -7.22
CA ILE A 25 1.04 12.58 -8.31
C ILE A 25 2.51 12.19 -8.53
N LEU A 26 3.42 13.17 -8.54
CA LEU A 26 4.86 12.92 -8.73
C LEU A 26 5.58 12.40 -7.48
N ALA A 27 4.90 12.32 -6.33
CA ALA A 27 5.50 11.81 -5.11
C ALA A 27 5.61 10.28 -5.11
N ALA A 28 4.70 9.57 -5.80
CA ALA A 28 4.79 8.13 -5.99
C ALA A 28 6.04 7.78 -6.79
N THR A 29 6.80 6.79 -6.32
CA THR A 29 8.09 6.40 -6.93
C THR A 29 8.12 4.90 -7.14
N ASP A 30 8.39 4.49 -8.38
CA ASP A 30 8.46 3.08 -8.73
C ASP A 30 9.93 2.60 -8.76
N PRO A 31 10.36 1.73 -7.82
CA PRO A 31 11.71 1.22 -7.74
C PRO A 31 11.90 -0.03 -8.60
N VAL A 32 10.93 -0.48 -9.40
CA VAL A 32 11.00 -1.76 -10.14
C VAL A 32 12.29 -1.89 -10.95
N ALA A 33 12.72 -0.83 -11.64
CA ALA A 33 13.98 -0.84 -12.39
C ALA A 33 15.22 -0.98 -11.49
N VAL A 34 15.23 -0.29 -10.35
CA VAL A 34 16.32 -0.34 -9.37
C VAL A 34 16.39 -1.72 -8.70
N VAL A 35 15.23 -2.28 -8.33
CA VAL A 35 15.08 -3.61 -7.76
C VAL A 35 15.55 -4.68 -8.75
N ALA A 36 15.20 -4.57 -10.03
CA ALA A 36 15.67 -5.48 -11.07
C ALA A 36 17.20 -5.44 -11.20
N LEU A 37 17.80 -4.24 -11.19
CA LEU A 37 19.26 -4.08 -11.20
C LEU A 37 19.91 -4.64 -9.93
N PHE A 38 19.30 -4.45 -8.77
CA PHE A 38 19.84 -4.97 -7.50
C PHE A 38 19.88 -6.49 -7.49
N ASN A 39 18.86 -7.13 -8.07
CA ASN A 39 18.83 -8.58 -8.23
C ASN A 39 19.91 -9.08 -9.19
N THR A 40 20.22 -8.36 -10.28
CA THR A 40 21.30 -8.77 -11.20
C THR A 40 22.69 -8.53 -10.62
N LEU A 41 22.85 -7.53 -9.76
CA LEU A 41 24.12 -7.20 -9.08
C LEU A 41 24.38 -8.05 -7.82
N GLY A 42 23.46 -8.93 -7.43
CA GLY A 42 23.61 -9.78 -6.24
C GLY A 42 23.53 -9.00 -4.92
N VAL A 43 22.78 -7.89 -4.89
CA VAL A 43 22.55 -7.10 -3.68
C VAL A 43 21.77 -7.94 -2.65
N SER A 44 22.01 -7.69 -1.35
CA SER A 44 21.37 -8.46 -0.28
C SER A 44 19.83 -8.42 -0.39
N PRO A 45 19.12 -9.56 -0.25
CA PRO A 45 17.65 -9.61 -0.31
C PRO A 45 16.96 -8.68 0.69
N ARG A 46 17.61 -8.41 1.84
CA ARG A 46 17.11 -7.49 2.86
C ARG A 46 17.06 -6.04 2.36
N LEU A 47 18.10 -5.60 1.65
CA LEU A 47 18.14 -4.24 1.10
C LEU A 47 17.12 -4.07 -0.03
N THR A 48 17.00 -5.09 -0.90
CA THR A 48 15.98 -5.10 -1.95
C THR A 48 14.57 -5.01 -1.35
N MET A 49 14.27 -5.81 -0.31
CA MET A 49 12.98 -5.77 0.38
C MET A 49 12.72 -4.42 1.07
N LEU A 50 13.73 -3.82 1.68
CA LEU A 50 13.61 -2.50 2.32
C LEU A 50 13.20 -1.43 1.31
N ILE A 51 13.86 -1.37 0.15
CA ILE A 51 13.57 -0.37 -0.89
C ILE A 51 12.17 -0.58 -1.49
N SER A 52 11.79 -1.84 -1.75
CA SER A 52 10.44 -2.15 -2.21
C SER A 52 9.38 -1.76 -1.17
N GLY A 53 9.66 -2.00 0.12
CA GLY A 53 8.77 -1.61 1.22
C GLY A 53 8.62 -0.10 1.36
N GLU A 54 9.72 0.66 1.28
CA GLU A 54 9.68 2.13 1.32
C GLU A 54 8.87 2.72 0.16
N SER A 55 9.05 2.21 -1.06
CA SER A 55 8.25 2.63 -2.22
C SER A 55 6.76 2.33 -2.04
N LEU A 56 6.40 1.13 -1.58
CA LEU A 56 4.99 0.77 -1.35
C LEU A 56 4.32 1.69 -0.33
N LEU A 57 5.02 2.01 0.76
CA LEU A 57 4.54 2.98 1.75
C LEU A 57 4.44 4.39 1.15
N ASN A 58 5.45 4.80 0.37
CA ASN A 58 5.46 6.08 -0.31
C ASN A 58 4.27 6.22 -1.27
N ASP A 59 3.98 5.22 -2.10
CA ASP A 59 2.83 5.22 -3.00
C ASP A 59 1.50 5.31 -2.25
N GLY A 60 1.39 4.57 -1.13
CA GLY A 60 0.25 4.67 -0.22
C GLY A 60 0.10 6.07 0.39
N THR A 61 1.18 6.76 0.73
CA THR A 61 1.11 8.15 1.23
C THR A 61 0.81 9.16 0.12
N ALA A 62 1.34 8.93 -1.08
CA ALA A 62 1.12 9.80 -2.24
C ALA A 62 -0.36 9.83 -2.63
N ILE A 63 -1.05 8.69 -2.62
CA ILE A 63 -2.49 8.66 -2.91
C ILE A 63 -3.32 9.37 -1.83
N VAL A 64 -2.93 9.30 -0.55
CA VAL A 64 -3.59 10.04 0.53
C VAL A 64 -3.42 11.55 0.35
N LEU A 65 -2.20 12.00 0.03
CA LEU A 65 -1.92 13.40 -0.28
C LEU A 65 -2.65 13.87 -1.54
N PHE A 66 -2.75 13.01 -2.55
CA PHE A 66 -3.50 13.29 -3.77
C PHE A 66 -4.98 13.52 -3.47
N SER A 67 -5.65 12.60 -2.77
CA SER A 67 -7.07 12.71 -2.43
C SER A 67 -7.38 13.99 -1.66
N LEU A 68 -6.50 14.38 -0.73
CA LEU A 68 -6.64 15.62 0.03
C LEU A 68 -6.41 16.86 -0.85
N THR A 69 -5.30 16.90 -1.60
CA THR A 69 -4.96 18.06 -2.44
C THR A 69 -5.98 18.26 -3.57
N LEU A 70 -6.61 17.17 -4.03
CA LEU A 70 -7.71 17.22 -4.98
C LEU A 70 -8.95 17.89 -4.39
N GLN A 71 -9.31 17.60 -3.14
CA GLN A 71 -10.42 18.30 -2.46
C GLN A 71 -10.18 19.81 -2.36
N LEU A 72 -8.94 20.22 -2.03
CA LEU A 72 -8.55 21.63 -2.03
C LEU A 72 -8.67 22.26 -3.43
N MET A 73 -8.28 21.54 -4.47
CA MET A 73 -8.39 22.00 -5.86
C MET A 73 -9.85 22.17 -6.30
N LEU A 74 -10.75 21.31 -5.81
CA LEU A 74 -12.19 21.39 -6.05
C LEU A 74 -12.89 22.49 -5.23
N GLY A 75 -12.14 23.30 -4.47
CA GLY A 75 -12.65 24.45 -3.73
C GLY A 75 -13.18 24.13 -2.34
N GLN A 76 -12.92 22.94 -1.81
CA GLN A 76 -13.27 22.62 -0.42
C GLN A 76 -12.30 23.32 0.55
N THR A 77 -12.85 23.96 1.58
CA THR A 77 -12.06 24.60 2.64
C THR A 77 -11.73 23.58 3.72
N VAL A 78 -10.47 23.13 3.72
CA VAL A 78 -9.97 22.20 4.75
C VAL A 78 -9.27 22.99 5.85
N THR A 79 -9.78 22.93 7.08
CA THR A 79 -9.10 23.47 8.25
C THR A 79 -7.89 22.60 8.61
N ALA A 80 -6.91 23.15 9.34
CA ALA A 80 -5.76 22.36 9.79
C ALA A 80 -6.17 21.11 10.62
N ALA A 81 -7.24 21.24 11.41
CA ALA A 81 -7.81 20.10 12.15
C ALA A 81 -8.46 19.08 11.21
N GLY A 82 -9.22 19.54 10.20
CA GLY A 82 -9.81 18.67 9.18
C GLY A 82 -8.76 17.93 8.35
N PHE A 83 -7.63 18.58 8.05
CA PHE A 83 -6.47 17.95 7.41
C PHE A 83 -5.93 16.80 8.26
N ALA A 84 -5.67 17.06 9.54
CA ALA A 84 -5.11 16.06 10.44
C ALA A 84 -6.07 14.88 10.62
N GLN A 85 -7.36 15.16 10.75
CA GLN A 85 -8.40 14.14 10.85
C GLN A 85 -8.50 13.29 9.58
N PHE A 86 -8.53 13.92 8.40
CA PHE A 86 -8.59 13.21 7.11
C PHE A 86 -7.35 12.33 6.92
N PHE A 87 -6.16 12.89 7.19
CA PHE A 87 -4.91 12.14 7.07
C PHE A 87 -4.86 10.96 8.05
N ALA A 88 -5.28 11.17 9.30
CA ALA A 88 -5.35 10.11 10.30
C ALA A 88 -6.38 9.03 9.90
N GLN A 89 -7.54 9.42 9.38
CA GLN A 89 -8.55 8.48 8.89
C GLN A 89 -8.01 7.68 7.69
N MET A 90 -7.39 8.33 6.72
CA MET A 90 -6.86 7.68 5.53
C MET A 90 -5.64 6.79 5.79
N THR A 91 -4.93 7.01 6.91
CA THR A 91 -3.71 6.25 7.24
C THR A 91 -3.96 5.23 8.33
N VAL A 92 -4.43 5.67 9.51
CA VAL A 92 -4.60 4.81 10.69
C VAL A 92 -5.72 3.80 10.46
N LEU A 93 -6.87 4.25 9.91
CA LEU A 93 -7.99 3.35 9.67
C LEU A 93 -7.65 2.31 8.58
N SER A 94 -6.96 2.70 7.52
CA SER A 94 -6.44 1.76 6.51
C SER A 94 -5.55 0.69 7.11
N VAL A 95 -4.61 1.08 7.98
CA VAL A 95 -3.70 0.12 8.62
C VAL A 95 -4.48 -0.83 9.53
N LEU A 96 -5.38 -0.31 10.36
CA LEU A 96 -6.21 -1.14 11.25
C LEU A 96 -7.10 -2.10 10.47
N LEU A 97 -7.73 -1.62 9.39
CA LEU A 97 -8.57 -2.42 8.52
C LEU A 97 -7.76 -3.53 7.84
N GLY A 98 -6.58 -3.21 7.31
CA GLY A 98 -5.69 -4.18 6.66
C GLY A 98 -5.25 -5.27 7.63
N VAL A 99 -4.89 -4.90 8.87
CA VAL A 99 -4.56 -5.86 9.95
C VAL A 99 -5.74 -6.76 10.26
N ALA A 100 -6.94 -6.20 10.40
CA ALA A 100 -8.16 -6.97 10.70
C ALA A 100 -8.51 -7.95 9.57
N LEU A 101 -8.50 -7.50 8.31
CA LEU A 101 -8.80 -8.34 7.15
C LEU A 101 -7.75 -9.45 6.96
N ALA A 102 -6.47 -9.16 7.16
CA ALA A 102 -5.42 -10.17 7.14
C ALA A 102 -5.59 -11.19 8.27
N ALA A 103 -5.97 -10.76 9.48
CA ALA A 103 -6.24 -11.68 10.59
C ALA A 103 -7.40 -12.62 10.28
N VAL A 104 -8.50 -12.11 9.70
CA VAL A 104 -9.64 -12.93 9.24
C VAL A 104 -9.20 -13.92 8.16
N ALA A 105 -8.44 -13.47 7.16
CA ALA A 105 -7.94 -14.35 6.10
C ALA A 105 -7.04 -15.46 6.67
N LEU A 106 -6.09 -15.12 7.54
CA LEU A 106 -5.21 -16.08 8.19
C LEU A 106 -5.99 -17.09 9.05
N PHE A 107 -7.06 -16.66 9.72
CA PHE A 107 -7.95 -17.55 10.46
C PHE A 107 -8.70 -18.52 9.55
N LEU A 108 -9.31 -18.02 8.47
CA LEU A 108 -10.04 -18.84 7.50
C LEU A 108 -9.13 -19.86 6.83
N VAL A 109 -7.95 -19.43 6.37
CA VAL A 109 -6.99 -20.33 5.76
C VAL A 109 -6.49 -21.34 6.80
N GLY A 110 -6.19 -20.92 8.03
CA GLY A 110 -5.80 -21.85 9.11
C GLY A 110 -6.85 -22.94 9.37
N LYS A 111 -8.13 -22.59 9.34
CA LYS A 111 -9.25 -23.55 9.48
C LYS A 111 -9.36 -24.50 8.30
N CYS A 112 -9.23 -23.99 7.07
CA CYS A 112 -9.29 -24.83 5.87
C CYS A 112 -8.07 -25.75 5.77
N ALA A 113 -6.92 -25.29 6.26
CA ALA A 113 -5.66 -25.99 6.10
C ALA A 113 -5.58 -27.28 6.94
N GLU A 114 -6.24 -27.36 8.10
CA GLU A 114 -6.44 -28.61 8.87
C GLU A 114 -7.02 -29.77 8.02
N THR A 115 -7.59 -29.47 6.85
CA THR A 115 -8.19 -30.43 5.92
C THR A 115 -7.27 -30.70 4.71
N LYS A 116 -6.24 -31.56 4.84
CA LYS A 116 -5.43 -32.22 3.76
C LYS A 116 -4.79 -31.38 2.61
N TYR A 117 -5.15 -30.11 2.38
CA TYR A 117 -4.73 -29.27 1.24
C TYR A 117 -3.75 -28.14 1.63
N HIS A 118 -3.05 -28.32 2.75
CA HIS A 118 -2.25 -27.31 3.48
C HIS A 118 -1.14 -26.63 2.66
N SER A 119 -0.78 -27.17 1.49
CA SER A 119 0.46 -26.83 0.78
C SER A 119 0.29 -26.65 -0.72
N ASP A 120 -0.94 -26.56 -1.23
CA ASP A 120 -1.14 -26.29 -2.65
C ASP A 120 -0.74 -24.83 -2.98
N PRO A 121 0.32 -24.60 -3.77
CA PRO A 121 0.77 -23.26 -4.13
C PRO A 121 -0.33 -22.46 -4.87
N MET A 122 -1.20 -23.14 -5.63
CA MET A 122 -2.29 -22.49 -6.36
C MET A 122 -3.30 -21.87 -5.40
N ILE A 123 -3.66 -22.56 -4.31
CA ILE A 123 -4.58 -22.03 -3.30
C ILE A 123 -3.96 -20.81 -2.61
N GLN A 124 -2.66 -20.84 -2.31
CA GLN A 124 -1.97 -19.71 -1.66
C GLN A 124 -1.95 -18.47 -2.55
N VAL A 125 -1.67 -18.64 -3.85
CA VAL A 125 -1.73 -17.54 -4.83
C VAL A 125 -3.16 -17.01 -4.96
N CYS A 126 -4.16 -17.88 -5.08
CA CYS A 126 -5.56 -17.46 -5.14
C CYS A 126 -5.99 -16.67 -3.90
N VAL A 127 -5.66 -17.15 -2.69
CA VAL A 127 -6.02 -16.47 -1.44
C VAL A 127 -5.33 -15.11 -1.32
N THR A 128 -4.04 -15.01 -1.66
CA THR A 128 -3.31 -13.74 -1.57
C THR A 128 -3.83 -12.70 -2.57
N ILE A 129 -4.15 -13.12 -3.80
CA ILE A 129 -4.81 -12.26 -4.80
C ILE A 129 -6.19 -11.82 -4.29
N CYS A 130 -7.03 -12.76 -3.85
CA CYS A 130 -8.36 -12.44 -3.32
C CYS A 130 -8.30 -11.49 -2.12
N LEU A 131 -7.38 -11.72 -1.18
CA LEU A 131 -7.18 -10.85 -0.02
C LEU A 131 -6.80 -9.44 -0.46
N SER A 132 -5.87 -9.29 -1.41
CA SER A 132 -5.45 -7.99 -1.93
C SER A 132 -6.62 -7.23 -2.57
N MET A 133 -7.42 -7.90 -3.40
CA MET A 133 -8.57 -7.29 -4.08
C MET A 133 -9.67 -6.92 -3.09
N LEU A 134 -9.96 -7.79 -2.12
CA LEU A 134 -10.97 -7.52 -1.09
C LEU A 134 -10.55 -6.37 -0.17
N CYS A 135 -9.28 -6.33 0.26
CA CYS A 135 -8.76 -5.23 1.07
C CYS A 135 -8.91 -3.89 0.36
N PHE A 136 -8.53 -3.84 -0.93
CA PHE A 136 -8.67 -2.62 -1.72
C PHE A 136 -10.14 -2.20 -1.86
N PHE A 137 -11.00 -3.14 -2.26
CA PHE A 137 -12.42 -2.85 -2.49
C PHE A 137 -13.12 -2.38 -1.21
N ILE A 138 -13.00 -3.11 -0.10
CA ILE A 138 -13.66 -2.78 1.17
C ILE A 138 -13.18 -1.41 1.70
N ALA A 139 -11.88 -1.13 1.58
CA ALA A 139 -11.32 0.13 2.01
C ALA A 139 -11.89 1.33 1.25
N GLU A 140 -11.96 1.25 -0.07
CA GLU A 140 -12.41 2.37 -0.92
C GLU A 140 -13.95 2.49 -0.96
N SER A 141 -14.68 1.36 -1.07
CA SER A 141 -16.13 1.35 -1.25
C SER A 141 -16.91 1.52 0.06
N GLU A 142 -16.54 0.79 1.11
CA GLU A 142 -17.32 0.72 2.35
C GLU A 142 -16.80 1.66 3.44
N VAL A 143 -15.48 1.78 3.55
CA VAL A 143 -14.82 2.49 4.65
C VAL A 143 -14.32 3.89 4.24
N HIS A 144 -14.25 4.14 2.93
CA HIS A 144 -13.71 5.38 2.34
C HIS A 144 -12.34 5.77 2.93
N THR A 145 -11.44 4.79 2.96
CA THR A 145 -10.05 4.94 3.40
C THR A 145 -9.10 4.48 2.30
N SER A 146 -7.78 4.65 2.47
CA SER A 146 -6.81 4.27 1.43
C SER A 146 -6.79 2.77 1.21
N GLY A 147 -7.22 2.31 0.02
CA GLY A 147 -7.15 0.91 -0.37
C GLY A 147 -5.72 0.40 -0.46
N VAL A 148 -4.81 1.22 -1.00
CA VAL A 148 -3.38 0.87 -1.14
C VAL A 148 -2.74 0.61 0.23
N LEU A 149 -2.91 1.52 1.19
CA LEU A 149 -2.36 1.34 2.54
C LEU A 149 -2.98 0.14 3.26
N THR A 150 -4.27 -0.12 3.03
CA THR A 150 -4.97 -1.29 3.58
C THR A 150 -4.35 -2.59 3.05
N VAL A 151 -4.10 -2.68 1.74
CA VAL A 151 -3.46 -3.85 1.12
C VAL A 151 -2.02 -4.02 1.63
N VAL A 152 -1.25 -2.94 1.74
CA VAL A 152 0.13 -2.99 2.26
C VAL A 152 0.14 -3.49 3.71
N ALA A 153 -0.72 -2.95 4.57
CA ALA A 153 -0.84 -3.40 5.95
C ALA A 153 -1.25 -4.88 6.05
N ALA A 154 -2.24 -5.30 5.24
CA ALA A 154 -2.67 -6.68 5.16
C ALA A 154 -1.54 -7.61 4.70
N GLY A 155 -0.79 -7.20 3.66
CA GLY A 155 0.37 -7.92 3.14
C GLY A 155 1.50 -8.07 4.15
N CYS A 156 1.80 -7.03 4.93
CA CYS A 156 2.79 -7.09 6.01
C CYS A 156 2.41 -8.10 7.10
N VAL A 157 1.15 -8.07 7.56
CA VAL A 157 0.63 -9.03 8.54
C VAL A 157 0.65 -10.44 7.96
N PHE A 158 0.16 -10.60 6.74
CA PHE A 158 0.13 -11.90 6.07
C PHE A 158 1.55 -12.45 5.90
N SER A 159 2.51 -11.66 5.40
CA SER A 159 3.90 -12.10 5.23
C SER A 159 4.55 -12.54 6.55
N HIS A 160 4.23 -11.89 7.67
CA HIS A 160 4.79 -12.25 8.97
C HIS A 160 4.18 -13.54 9.54
N TYR A 161 2.86 -13.72 9.43
CA TYR A 161 2.13 -14.82 10.07
C TYR A 161 1.79 -15.99 9.14
N ALA A 162 2.01 -15.86 7.83
CA ALA A 162 1.83 -16.94 6.85
C ALA A 162 3.01 -17.93 6.87
N TRP A 163 4.22 -17.42 7.13
CA TRP A 163 5.48 -18.19 7.14
C TRP A 163 5.47 -19.45 8.04
N PRO A 164 4.80 -19.47 9.21
CA PRO A 164 4.73 -20.67 10.04
C PRO A 164 3.59 -21.65 9.66
N ARG A 165 2.64 -21.25 8.80
CA ARG A 165 1.40 -21.99 8.54
C ARG A 165 1.29 -22.59 7.14
N PHE A 166 1.99 -22.04 6.15
CA PHE A 166 1.75 -22.38 4.73
C PHE A 166 2.97 -22.85 3.94
N ALA A 167 4.20 -22.58 4.39
CA ALA A 167 5.41 -23.04 3.70
C ALA A 167 5.93 -24.34 4.34
N SER A 168 5.83 -25.46 3.61
CA SER A 168 6.67 -26.64 3.91
C SER A 168 8.12 -26.32 3.54
N ARG A 169 9.10 -26.84 4.28
CA ARG A 169 10.52 -26.65 3.95
C ARG A 169 10.89 -27.18 2.56
N GLU A 170 10.11 -28.06 1.96
CA GLU A 170 10.42 -28.70 0.67
C GLU A 170 10.21 -27.78 -0.53
N THR A 171 9.27 -26.83 -0.49
CA THR A 171 9.01 -25.91 -1.62
C THR A 171 10.03 -24.77 -1.74
N MET A 172 10.90 -24.57 -0.75
CA MET A 172 11.93 -23.51 -0.76
C MET A 172 13.29 -23.97 -1.27
N HIS A 173 13.47 -25.26 -1.55
CA HIS A 173 14.72 -25.84 -2.05
C HIS A 173 14.72 -26.06 -3.58
N ILE A 174 13.75 -25.51 -4.29
CA ILE A 174 13.69 -25.52 -5.76
C ILE A 174 14.15 -24.17 -6.29
#